data_AF-A0A7Y3MMN3-F1
#
_entry.id   AF-A0A7Y3MMN3-F1
#
_cell.length_a   1.000
_cell.length_b   1.000
_cell.length_c   1.000
_cell.angle_alpha   90.00
_cell.angle_beta   90.00
_cell.angle_gamma   90.00
#
_symmetry.space_group_name_H-M   'P 1'
#
loop_
_entity.id
_entity.type
_entity.pdbx_description
1 polymer ?
#
loop_
_entity_poly.entity_id
_entity_poly.type
_entity_poly.pdbx_seq_one_letter_code
_entity_poly.pdbx_strand_id
1 'polypeptide(L)'
;VLVKPQGPTCHKGTDTCWGEVNLQEFGFLSELETIIATRQAHMDDEKSYVASLFRKGINKIAQKVGEEAVETVIEAKDDNDELFLNESADLLFHYLILLKAKNFSLADIVAILKDRH
;
A
#
# COMPACT_ATOMS: atom_id res chain seq x y z
N VAL A 1 2.67 19.02 20.05
CA VAL A 1 1.20 19.26 19.98
C VAL A 1 0.74 18.74 18.62
N LEU A 2 -0.21 17.80 18.56
CA LEU A 2 -0.78 17.30 17.32
C LEU A 2 -2.14 17.95 17.08
N VAL A 3 -2.43 18.38 15.85
CA VAL A 3 -3.68 19.08 15.48
C VAL A 3 -4.15 18.63 14.09
N LYS A 4 -5.47 18.64 13.86
CA LYS A 4 -6.08 18.47 12.54
C LYS A 4 -6.49 19.84 12.00
N PRO A 5 -5.77 20.40 11.01
CA PRO A 5 -6.12 21.71 10.44
C PRO A 5 -7.46 21.66 9.70
N GLN A 6 -8.25 22.73 9.82
CA GLN A 6 -9.52 22.93 9.10
C GLN A 6 -9.29 24.04 8.07
N GLY A 7 -8.93 23.65 6.85
CA GLY A 7 -8.48 24.58 5.80
C GLY A 7 -6.96 24.81 5.83
N PRO A 8 -6.43 25.67 4.95
CA PRO A 8 -5.00 25.88 4.82
C PRO A 8 -4.40 26.51 6.08
N THR A 9 -3.41 25.86 6.66
CA THR A 9 -2.75 26.31 7.90
C THR A 9 -1.85 27.53 7.67
N CYS A 10 -1.36 27.72 6.44
CA CYS A 10 -0.46 28.81 6.09
C CYS A 10 -1.21 30.02 5.50
N HIS A 11 -0.72 31.22 5.81
CA HIS A 11 -1.21 32.49 5.25
C HIS A 11 -1.12 32.60 3.72
N LYS A 12 -0.38 31.71 3.06
CA LYS A 12 -0.30 31.60 1.59
C LYS A 12 -1.32 30.64 0.99
N GLY A 13 -2.22 30.08 1.80
CA GLY A 13 -3.18 29.08 1.35
C GLY A 13 -2.61 27.67 1.20
N THR A 14 -1.39 27.41 1.68
CA THR A 14 -0.75 26.08 1.66
C THR A 14 -0.98 25.31 2.96
N ASP A 15 -0.80 23.99 2.92
CA ASP A 15 -1.02 23.12 4.09
C ASP A 15 0.02 23.34 5.20
N THR A 16 1.28 23.58 4.81
CA THR A 16 2.38 23.90 5.72
C THR A 16 3.04 25.24 5.38
N CYS A 17 3.83 25.76 6.31
CA CYS A 17 4.64 26.98 6.12
C CYS A 17 5.67 26.86 4.98
N TRP A 18 6.01 25.63 4.59
CA TRP A 18 7.02 25.31 3.59
C TRP A 18 6.42 24.95 2.22
N GLY A 19 5.09 25.01 2.09
CA GLY A 19 4.40 24.67 0.84
C GLY A 19 4.32 23.17 0.57
N GLU A 20 4.62 22.36 1.57
CA GLU A 20 4.47 20.90 1.52
C GLU A 20 3.02 20.52 1.82
N VAL A 21 2.59 19.39 1.26
CA VAL A 21 1.28 18.80 1.57
C VAL A 21 1.40 18.06 2.90
N ASN A 22 0.48 18.30 3.83
CA ASN A 22 0.51 17.66 5.14
C ASN A 22 -0.14 16.27 5.07
N LEU A 23 0.53 15.34 4.38
CA LEU A 23 0.10 13.97 4.21
C LEU A 23 0.84 13.03 5.16
N GLN A 24 0.13 11.98 5.57
CA GLN A 24 0.72 10.91 6.36
C GLN A 24 1.48 9.95 5.43
N GLU A 25 2.81 10.00 5.49
CA GLU A 25 3.72 9.14 4.72
C GLU A 25 4.20 7.94 5.55
N PHE A 26 4.41 6.80 4.88
CA PHE A 26 4.92 5.56 5.46
C PHE A 26 6.29 5.17 4.86
N GLY A 27 7.08 6.18 4.50
CA GLY A 27 8.39 5.99 3.86
C GLY A 27 8.24 5.27 2.52
N PHE A 28 9.08 4.26 2.28
CA PHE A 28 9.10 3.50 1.03
C PHE A 28 7.73 2.90 0.65
N LEU A 29 6.87 2.57 1.62
CA LEU A 29 5.53 2.03 1.32
C LEU A 29 4.64 3.04 0.58
N SER A 30 4.75 4.34 0.89
CA SER A 30 4.01 5.39 0.18
C SER A 30 4.53 5.61 -1.24
N GLU A 31 5.85 5.49 -1.46
CA GLU A 31 6.45 5.48 -2.80
C GLU A 31 5.94 4.27 -3.61
N LEU A 32 5.89 3.10 -2.98
CA LEU A 32 5.39 1.87 -3.59
C LEU A 32 3.91 1.95 -3.96
N GLU A 33 3.06 2.52 -3.10
CA GLU A 33 1.65 2.80 -3.42
C GLU A 33 1.52 3.73 -4.64
N THR A 34 2.39 4.74 -4.75
CA THR A 34 2.42 5.66 -5.91
C THR A 34 2.81 4.92 -7.19
N ILE A 35 3.80 4.02 -7.13
CA ILE A 35 4.20 3.16 -8.25
C ILE A 35 3.05 2.24 -8.66
N ILE A 36 2.37 1.61 -7.69
CA ILE A 36 1.21 0.74 -7.96
C ILE A 36 0.08 1.51 -8.63
N ALA A 37 -0.25 2.71 -8.12
CA ALA A 37 -1.27 3.59 -8.70
C ALA A 37 -0.92 4.00 -10.13
N THR A 38 0.35 4.34 -10.39
CA THR A 38 0.84 4.67 -11.73
C THR A 38 0.66 3.48 -12.68
N ARG A 39 1.03 2.26 -12.26
CA ARG A 39 0.86 1.04 -13.06
C ARG A 39 -0.60 0.65 -13.27
N GLN A 40 -1.50 1.01 -12.34
CA GLN A 40 -2.95 0.85 -12.53
C GLN A 40 -3.51 1.84 -13.56
N ALA A 41 -2.98 3.06 -13.64
CA ALA A 41 -3.39 4.03 -14.65
C ALA A 41 -2.89 3.65 -16.06
N HIS A 42 -1.74 2.98 -16.14
CA HIS A 42 -1.10 2.53 -17.39
C HIS A 42 -1.25 1.02 -17.62
N MET A 43 -2.50 0.55 -17.66
CA MET A 43 -2.82 -0.87 -17.87
C MET A 43 -2.46 -1.40 -19.26
N ASP A 44 -2.13 -0.52 -20.20
CA ASP A 44 -1.69 -0.83 -21.56
C ASP A 44 -0.24 -1.35 -21.62
N ASP A 45 0.57 -1.14 -20.58
CA ASP A 45 1.91 -1.73 -20.50
C ASP A 45 1.83 -3.25 -20.26
N GLU A 46 2.10 -4.01 -21.32
CA GLU A 46 2.08 -5.48 -21.28
C GLU A 46 3.23 -6.07 -20.44
N LYS A 47 4.34 -5.35 -20.27
CA LYS A 47 5.51 -5.82 -19.52
C LYS A 47 5.36 -5.65 -18.00
N SER A 48 4.44 -4.79 -17.57
CA SER A 48 4.21 -4.51 -16.16
C SER A 48 3.40 -5.63 -15.48
N TYR A 49 4.02 -6.31 -14.51
CA TYR A 49 3.37 -7.34 -13.69
C TYR A 49 2.12 -6.80 -12.99
N VAL A 50 2.22 -5.64 -12.35
CA VAL A 50 1.10 -4.99 -11.64
C VAL A 50 -0.03 -4.65 -12.60
N ALA A 51 0.28 -4.08 -13.78
CA ALA A 51 -0.73 -3.80 -14.80
C ALA A 51 -1.45 -5.10 -15.24
N SER A 52 -0.70 -6.20 -15.39
CA SER A 52 -1.27 -7.51 -15.72
C SER A 52 -2.25 -8.03 -14.67
N LEU A 53 -1.98 -7.79 -13.38
CA LEU A 53 -2.88 -8.18 -12.29
C LEU A 53 -4.17 -7.37 -12.32
N PHE A 54 -4.07 -6.05 -12.52
CA PHE A 54 -5.24 -5.19 -12.68
C PHE A 54 -6.08 -5.60 -13.91
N ARG A 55 -5.44 -5.97 -15.03
CA ARG A 55 -6.15 -6.49 -16.22
C ARG A 55 -6.88 -7.81 -15.93
N LYS A 56 -6.29 -8.69 -15.11
CA LYS A 56 -6.91 -9.95 -14.67
C LYS A 56 -8.01 -9.76 -13.61
N GLY A 57 -8.12 -8.57 -13.03
CA GLY A 57 -9.19 -8.17 -12.12
C GLY A 57 -9.02 -8.65 -10.67
N ILE A 58 -9.99 -8.25 -9.84
CA ILE A 58 -9.95 -8.37 -8.37
C ILE A 58 -9.78 -9.82 -7.89
N ASN A 59 -10.36 -10.80 -8.60
CA ASN A 59 -10.26 -12.21 -8.21
C ASN A 59 -8.81 -12.71 -8.27
N LYS A 60 -8.05 -12.32 -9.30
CA LYS A 60 -6.64 -12.74 -9.41
C LYS A 60 -5.77 -12.05 -8.37
N ILE A 61 -6.05 -10.78 -8.07
CA ILE A 61 -5.34 -10.03 -7.03
C ILE A 61 -5.59 -10.66 -5.66
N ALA A 62 -6.85 -10.92 -5.31
CA ALA A 62 -7.21 -11.57 -4.04
C ALA A 62 -6.64 -12.98 -3.92
N GLN A 63 -6.58 -13.74 -5.03
CA GLN A 63 -5.92 -15.04 -5.06
C GLN A 63 -4.45 -14.93 -4.65
N LYS A 64 -3.69 -13.98 -5.21
CA LYS A 64 -2.28 -13.79 -4.84
C LYS A 64 -2.13 -13.47 -3.35
N VAL A 65 -2.94 -12.56 -2.81
CA VAL A 65 -2.93 -12.28 -1.35
C VAL A 65 -3.16 -13.55 -0.52
N GLY A 66 -4.08 -14.42 -0.94
CA GLY A 66 -4.32 -15.70 -0.25
C GLY A 66 -3.17 -16.70 -0.37
N GLU A 67 -2.50 -16.74 -1.52
CA GLU A 67 -1.30 -17.58 -1.78
C GLU A 67 -0.16 -17.17 -0.84
N GLU A 68 0.26 -15.89 -0.88
CA GLU A 68 1.36 -15.39 -0.05
C GLU A 68 1.05 -15.50 1.44
N ALA A 69 -0.22 -15.35 1.84
CA ALA A 69 -0.62 -15.50 3.23
C ALA A 69 -0.44 -16.93 3.74
N VAL A 70 -0.72 -17.93 2.88
CA VAL A 70 -0.50 -19.34 3.22
C VAL A 70 0.99 -19.64 3.26
N GLU A 71 1.75 -19.16 2.27
CA GLU A 71 3.22 -19.32 2.22
C GLU A 71 3.89 -18.69 3.44
N THR A 72 3.53 -17.45 3.80
CA THR A 72 4.01 -16.78 5.02
C THR A 72 3.75 -17.62 6.28
N VAL A 73 2.57 -18.25 6.41
CA VAL A 73 2.23 -19.09 7.56
C VAL A 73 3.03 -20.40 7.58
N ILE A 74 3.34 -20.96 6.41
CA ILE A 74 4.17 -22.16 6.28
C ILE A 74 5.61 -21.83 6.69
N GLU A 75 6.19 -20.78 6.11
CA GLU A 75 7.58 -20.38 6.36
C GLU A 75 7.79 -19.88 7.79
N ALA A 76 6.77 -19.30 8.43
CA ALA A 76 6.82 -18.94 9.85
C ALA A 76 6.99 -20.14 10.81
N LYS A 77 6.80 -21.37 10.31
CA LYS A 77 7.00 -22.61 11.08
C LYS A 77 8.33 -23.30 10.78
N ASP A 78 9.07 -22.83 9.80
CA ASP A 78 10.38 -23.34 9.43
C ASP A 78 11.49 -22.46 10.02
N ASP A 79 12.75 -22.92 9.96
CA ASP A 79 13.92 -22.21 10.50
C ASP A 79 14.63 -21.36 9.41
N ASN A 80 13.88 -20.87 8.41
CA ASN A 80 14.43 -20.08 7.31
C ASN A 80 13.90 -18.63 7.30
N ASP A 81 14.64 -17.75 7.97
CA ASP A 81 14.32 -16.32 8.06
C ASP A 81 14.23 -15.63 6.68
N GLU A 82 15.07 -16.04 5.72
CA GLU A 82 15.09 -15.42 4.39
C GLU A 82 13.79 -15.69 3.63
N LEU A 83 13.30 -16.93 3.65
CA LEU A 83 12.03 -17.28 3.02
C LEU A 83 10.87 -16.56 3.71
N PHE A 84 10.81 -16.61 5.04
CA PHE A 84 9.76 -15.93 5.80
C PHE A 84 9.68 -14.42 5.50
N LEU A 85 10.83 -13.74 5.42
CA LEU A 85 10.87 -12.31 5.10
C LEU A 85 10.44 -12.01 3.66
N ASN A 86 10.81 -12.86 2.69
CA ASN A 86 10.39 -12.69 1.30
C ASN A 86 8.88 -12.89 1.15
N GLU A 87 8.31 -13.96 1.70
CA GLU A 87 6.86 -14.22 1.64
C GLU A 87 6.06 -13.12 2.37
N SER A 88 6.57 -12.63 3.48
CA SER A 88 5.97 -11.50 4.20
C SER A 88 5.98 -10.21 3.37
N ALA A 89 7.05 -9.98 2.61
CA ALA A 89 7.16 -8.84 1.71
C ALA A 89 6.19 -8.96 0.53
N ASP A 90 6.08 -10.14 -0.08
CA ASP A 90 5.15 -10.41 -1.18
C ASP A 90 3.69 -10.31 -0.72
N LEU A 91 3.37 -10.80 0.48
CA LEU A 91 2.07 -10.60 1.11
C LEU A 91 1.73 -9.11 1.25
N LEU A 92 2.64 -8.31 1.81
CA LEU A 92 2.41 -6.88 1.97
C LEU A 92 2.26 -6.17 0.62
N PHE A 93 3.11 -6.50 -0.36
CA PHE A 93 3.04 -5.95 -1.71
C PHE A 93 1.70 -6.26 -2.37
N HIS A 94 1.27 -7.51 -2.35
CA HIS A 94 -0.01 -7.93 -2.91
C HIS A 94 -1.20 -7.35 -2.14
N TYR A 95 -1.07 -7.14 -0.83
CA TYR A 95 -2.08 -6.47 -0.03
C TYR A 95 -2.23 -4.99 -0.42
N LEU A 96 -1.14 -4.25 -0.67
CA LEU A 96 -1.20 -2.87 -1.16
C LEU A 96 -1.88 -2.78 -2.54
N ILE A 97 -1.62 -3.73 -3.44
CA ILE A 97 -2.31 -3.82 -4.73
C ILE A 97 -3.81 -4.06 -4.52
N LEU A 98 -4.19 -4.94 -3.59
CA LEU A 98 -5.59 -5.23 -3.26
C LEU A 98 -6.30 -4.00 -2.70
N LEU A 99 -5.67 -3.27 -1.77
CA LEU A 99 -6.20 -2.01 -1.24
C LEU A 99 -6.46 -1.03 -2.39
N LYS A 100 -5.47 -0.83 -3.25
CA LYS A 100 -5.60 0.07 -4.40
C LYS A 100 -6.70 -0.35 -5.36
N ALA A 101 -6.83 -1.64 -5.66
CA ALA A 101 -7.92 -2.18 -6.49
C ALA A 101 -9.31 -1.92 -5.90
N LYS A 102 -9.41 -1.78 -4.59
CA LYS A 102 -10.63 -1.44 -3.85
C LYS A 102 -10.78 0.05 -3.55
N ASN A 103 -9.89 0.90 -4.08
CA ASN A 103 -9.82 2.34 -3.83
C ASN A 103 -9.54 2.71 -2.36
N PHE A 104 -8.70 1.93 -1.68
CA PHE A 104 -8.18 2.22 -0.35
C PHE A 104 -6.64 2.33 -0.38
N SER A 105 -6.08 2.83 0.71
CA SER A 105 -4.65 3.01 0.94
C SER A 105 -4.20 2.39 2.26
N LEU A 106 -2.89 2.28 2.46
CA LEU A 106 -2.32 1.88 3.75
C LEU A 106 -2.70 2.86 4.87
N ALA A 107 -2.86 4.15 4.56
CA ALA A 107 -3.28 5.16 5.52
C ALA A 107 -4.65 4.85 6.15
N ASP A 108 -5.59 4.33 5.35
CA ASP A 108 -6.91 3.92 5.83
C ASP A 108 -6.80 2.78 6.84
N ILE A 109 -5.94 1.80 6.57
CA ILE A 109 -5.69 0.66 7.47
C ILE A 109 -5.02 1.14 8.77
N VAL A 110 -4.04 2.03 8.66
CA VAL A 110 -3.35 2.59 9.83
C VAL A 110 -4.31 3.42 10.70
N ALA A 111 -5.23 4.17 10.11
CA ALA A 111 -6.25 4.89 10.86
C ALA A 111 -7.11 3.93 11.69
N ILE A 112 -7.56 2.81 11.10
CA ILE A 112 -8.31 1.77 11.81
C ILE A 112 -7.48 1.14 12.94
N LEU A 113 -6.17 0.92 12.73
CA LEU A 113 -5.30 0.35 13.77
C LEU A 113 -5.05 1.30 14.93
N LYS A 114 -4.92 2.61 14.65
CA LYS A 114 -4.84 3.67 15.66
C LYS A 114 -6.12 3.78 16.48
N ASP A 115 -7.30 3.58 15.88
CA ASP A 115 -8.56 3.60 16.64
C ASP A 115 -8.69 2.41 17.62
N ARG A 116 -7.87 1.37 17.47
CA ARG A 116 -7.85 0.18 18.34
C ARG A 116 -6.83 0.27 19.49
N HIS A 117 -5.95 1.28 19.51
CA HIS A 117 -4.84 1.42 20.45
C HIS A 117 -4.66 2.87 20.91
#